data_AF-A0A957ALJ3-F1
#
_entry.id   AF-A0A957ALJ3-F1
#
_cell.length_a   1.000
_cell.length_b   1.000
_cell.length_c   1.000
_cell.angle_alpha   90.00
_cell.angle_beta   90.00
_cell.angle_gamma   90.00
#
_symmetry.space_group_name_H-M   'P 1'
#
loop_
_entity.id
_entity.type
_entity.pdbx_description
1 polymer ?
#
loop_
_entity_poly.entity_id
_entity_poly.type
_entity_poly.pdbx_seq_one_letter_code
_entity_poly.pdbx_strand_id
1 'polypeptide(L)' 'MTSGDPTETGGIRLSDDDVAYLMNVLRNSSQPVTTQQLIDVLRRQSDQQRGDADGQHSGEA' A
#
# COMPACT_ATOMS: atom_id res chain seq x y z
N MET A 1 -29.31 20.73 -8.12
CA MET A 1 -29.16 19.48 -7.34
C MET A 1 -28.14 18.64 -8.11
N THR A 2 -26.86 18.73 -7.76
CA THR A 2 -25.79 18.00 -8.46
C THR A 2 -25.62 16.66 -7.77
N SER A 3 -25.88 15.58 -8.49
CA SER A 3 -25.71 14.21 -8.01
C SER A 3 -24.21 13.91 -8.02
N GLY A 4 -23.56 14.04 -6.85
CA GLY A 4 -22.21 13.50 -6.67
C GLY A 4 -22.29 11.98 -6.74
N ASP A 5 -21.64 11.39 -7.73
CA ASP A 5 -21.53 9.95 -7.89
C ASP A 5 -20.70 9.37 -6.72
N PRO A 6 -21.21 8.40 -5.94
CA PRO A 6 -20.50 7.83 -4.79
C PRO A 6 -19.33 6.90 -5.18
N THR A 7 -19.03 6.72 -6.48
CA THR A 7 -18.00 5.77 -6.94
C THR A 7 -16.64 6.39 -7.23
N GLU A 8 -16.50 7.73 -7.22
CA GLU A 8 -15.18 8.39 -7.15
C GLU A 8 -14.62 8.39 -5.72
N THR A 9 -14.60 7.22 -5.08
CA THR A 9 -13.46 6.95 -4.21
C THR A 9 -12.32 6.64 -5.16
N GLY A 10 -11.30 7.49 -5.23
CA GLY A 10 -10.05 7.16 -5.92
C GLY A 10 -9.54 5.85 -5.31
N GLY A 11 -9.95 4.73 -5.91
CA GLY A 11 -9.92 3.44 -5.25
C GLY A 11 -8.47 3.09 -5.00
N ILE A 12 -8.10 2.94 -3.73
CA ILE A 12 -6.78 2.44 -3.38
C ILE A 12 -6.68 1.05 -4.00
N ARG A 13 -5.96 0.95 -5.12
CA ARG A 13 -5.67 -0.30 -5.81
C ARG A 13 -4.39 -0.85 -5.20
N LEU A 14 -4.51 -2.03 -4.60
CA LEU A 14 -3.36 -2.80 -4.17
C LEU A 14 -2.71 -3.42 -5.41
N SER A 15 -1.39 -3.33 -5.50
CA SER A 15 -0.60 -4.07 -6.49
C SER A 15 -0.48 -5.54 -6.09
N ASP A 16 -0.05 -6.39 -7.03
CA ASP A 16 0.25 -7.80 -6.74
C ASP A 16 1.32 -7.94 -5.64
N ASP A 17 2.32 -7.05 -5.61
CA ASP A 17 3.34 -7.00 -4.56
C ASP A 17 2.76 -6.67 -3.18
N ASP A 18 1.79 -5.75 -3.11
CA ASP A 18 1.10 -5.41 -1.87
C ASP A 18 0.30 -6.61 -1.33
N VAL A 19 -0.37 -7.34 -2.22
CA VAL A 19 -1.13 -8.55 -1.87
C VAL A 19 -0.20 -9.67 -1.41
N ALA A 20 0.91 -9.90 -2.10
CA ALA A 20 1.90 -10.92 -1.73
C ALA A 20 2.50 -10.64 -0.35
N TYR A 21 2.84 -9.37 -0.08
CA TYR A 21 3.33 -8.95 1.22
C TYR A 21 2.29 -9.13 2.33
N LEU A 22 1.03 -8.74 2.08
CA LEU A 22 -0.07 -8.92 3.03
C LEU A 22 -0.27 -10.39 3.38
N MET A 23 -0.23 -11.27 2.40
CA MET A 23 -0.36 -12.71 2.59
C MET A 23 0.80 -13.28 3.40
N ASN A 24 2.01 -12.76 3.20
CA ASN A 24 3.17 -13.13 4.02
C ASN A 24 3.00 -12.67 5.48
N VAL A 25 2.53 -11.45 5.71
CA VAL A 25 2.26 -10.93 7.07
C VAL A 25 1.22 -11.78 7.78
N LEU A 26 0.11 -12.09 7.10
CA LEU A 26 -0.95 -12.94 7.65
C LEU A 26 -0.45 -14.36 7.95
N ARG A 27 0.36 -14.94 7.06
CA ARG A 27 0.92 -16.29 7.25
C ARG A 27 1.87 -16.38 8.45
N ASN A 28 2.67 -15.34 8.68
CA ASN A 28 3.66 -15.31 9.75
C ASN A 28 3.11 -14.79 11.09
N SER A 29 1.90 -14.23 11.10
CA SER A 29 1.28 -13.76 12.34
C SER A 29 0.79 -14.94 13.17
N SER A 30 1.36 -15.10 14.36
CA SER A 30 0.89 -16.08 15.35
C SER A 30 -0.36 -15.63 16.11
N GLN A 31 -0.82 -14.39 15.88
CA GLN A 31 -1.97 -13.78 16.53
C GLN A 31 -2.95 -13.23 15.48
N PRO A 32 -4.25 -13.10 15.82
CA PRO A 32 -5.23 -12.45 14.94
C PRO A 32 -4.78 -11.03 14.58
N VAL A 33 -4.76 -10.72 13.28
CA VAL A 33 -4.37 -9.39 12.79
C VAL A 33 -5.62 -8.53 12.66
N THR A 34 -5.56 -7.30 13.19
CA THR A 34 -6.67 -6.35 13.05
C THR A 34 -6.60 -5.62 11.71
N THR A 35 -7.74 -5.10 11.26
CA THR A 35 -7.81 -4.28 10.03
C THR A 35 -6.87 -3.07 10.11
N GLN A 36 -6.72 -2.44 11.28
CA GLN A 36 -5.82 -1.30 11.46
C GLN A 36 -4.35 -1.70 11.28
N GLN A 37 -3.94 -2.84 11.84
CA GLN A 37 -2.59 -3.36 11.65
C GLN A 37 -2.31 -3.67 10.17
N LEU A 38 -3.28 -4.21 9.44
CA LEU A 38 -3.16 -4.45 7.99
C LEU A 38 -2.98 -3.13 7.22
N ILE A 39 -3.75 -2.09 7.58
CA ILE A 39 -3.64 -0.75 6.96
C ILE A 39 -2.27 -0.14 7.24
N ASP A 40 -1.77 -0.22 8.47
CA ASP A 40 -0.47 0.34 8.85
C ASP A 40 0.69 -0.34 8.11
N VAL A 41 0.59 -1.67 7.96
CA VAL A 41 1.55 -2.50 7.23
C VAL A 41 1.60 -2.10 5.74
N LEU A 42 0.43 -1.95 5.11
CA LEU A 42 0.33 -1.53 3.70
C LEU A 42 0.84 -0.11 3.49
N ARG A 43 0.48 0.83 4.38
CA ARG A 43 1.00 2.20 4.34
C ARG A 43 2.51 2.25 4.39
N ARG A 44 3.13 1.47 5.28
CA ARG A 44 4.60 1.42 5.41
C ARG A 44 5.25 0.89 4.12
N GLN A 45 4.67 -0.14 3.50
CA GLN A 45 5.16 -0.68 2.23
C GLN A 45 5.09 0.36 1.10
N SER A 46 3.96 1.08 0.98
CA SER A 46 3.81 2.12 -0.03
C SER A 46 4.80 3.28 0.16
N ASP A 47 5.08 3.67 1.41
CA ASP A 47 6.08 4.70 1.73
C ASP A 47 7.49 4.24 1.34
N GLN A 48 7.83 2.97 1.57
CA GLN A 48 9.11 2.39 1.15
C GLN A 48 9.26 2.36 -0.37
N GLN A 49 8.21 1.98 -1.10
CA GLN A 49 8.22 1.98 -2.57
C GLN A 49 8.36 3.41 -3.15
N ARG A 50 7.76 4.42 -2.50
CA ARG A 50 7.91 5.82 -2.91
C ARG A 50 9.31 6.36 -2.61
N GLY A 51 9.88 6.02 -1.46
CA GLY A 51 11.23 6.46 -1.08
C GLY A 51 12.34 5.90 -1.98
N ASP A 52 12.15 4.71 -2.55
CA ASP A 52 13.12 4.10 -3.48
C ASP A 52 13.14 4.80 -4.86
N ALA A 53 12.01 5.41 -5.27
CA ALA A 53 11.87 6.10 -6.55
C ALA A 53 12.60 7.46 -6.62
N ASP A 54 12.77 8.15 -5.48
CA ASP A 54 13.50 9.44 -5.40
C ASP A 54 15.04 9.26 -5.37
N GLY A 55 15.55 8.02 -5.30
CA GLY A 55 16.99 7.71 -5.25
C GLY A 55 17.66 7.50 -6.61
N GLN A 56 16.92 7.53 -7.73
CA GLN A 56 17.42 7.24 -9.08
C GLN A 56 17.30 8.46 -10.03
N HIS A 57 17.92 9.58 -9.68
CA HIS A 57 18.16 10.69 -10.63
C HIS A 57 19.42 11.49 -10.28
N SER A 58 20.58 10.83 -10.16
CA SER A 58 21.86 11.53 -9.96
C SER A 58 23.01 10.71 -10.52
N GLY A 59 23.26 10.81 -11.84
CA GLY A 59 24.40 10.13 -12.43
C GLY A 59 24.50 10.16 -13.95
N GLU A 60 24.54 11.34 -14.57
CA GLU A 60 25.28 11.51 -15.83
C GLU A 60 26.11 12.80 -15.71
N ALA A 61 27.43 12.64 -15.93
CA ALA A 61 28.47 13.66 -15.88
C ALA A 61 29.07 13.85 -17.27
#